data_AF-A0A7C2TQH1-F1
#
_entry.id   AF-A0A7C2TQH1-F1
#
_cell.length_a   1.000
_cell.length_b   1.000
_cell.length_c   1.000
_cell.angle_alpha   90.00
_cell.angle_beta   90.00
_cell.angle_gamma   90.00
#
_symmetry.space_group_name_H-M   'P 1'
#
loop_
_entity.id
_entity.type
_entity.pdbx_description
1 polymer ?
#
loop_
_entity_poly.entity_id
_entity_poly.type
_entity_poly.pdbx_seq_one_letter_code
_entity_poly.pdbx_strand_id
1 'polypeptide(L)'
;MMRRRMIRLWALGHGMFAVAGVLVGFPLQEENVRIIREKTEARLREIVASARGAMGLVVVDLVNGERLAINENLTFPQGSAIKIPILMEVYKQAHEGRFRLTDRRRVERASMVGGSGILKDF
;
A
#
# COMPACT_ATOMS: atom_id res chain seq x y z
N MET A 1 55.64 -39.14 -11.58
CA MET A 1 55.08 -40.40 -12.11
C MET A 1 53.64 -40.46 -11.58
N MET A 2 52.57 -40.15 -12.29
CA MET A 2 52.18 -40.56 -13.65
C MET A 2 51.26 -39.46 -14.24
N ARG A 3 51.62 -38.94 -15.41
CA ARG A 3 50.86 -37.99 -16.24
C ARG A 3 49.58 -38.66 -16.75
N ARG A 4 48.43 -37.99 -16.66
CA ARG A 4 47.29 -38.26 -17.56
C ARG A 4 46.99 -37.02 -18.40
N ARG A 5 46.82 -37.30 -19.69
CA ARG A 5 47.01 -36.41 -20.84
C ARG A 5 45.89 -35.38 -20.98
N MET A 6 46.29 -34.17 -21.38
CA MET A 6 45.43 -33.13 -21.92
C MET A 6 44.65 -33.63 -23.13
N ILE A 7 43.34 -33.45 -23.14
CA ILE A 7 42.53 -33.44 -24.35
C ILE A 7 42.27 -31.98 -24.67
N ARG A 8 42.96 -31.47 -25.69
CA ARG A 8 42.64 -30.20 -26.35
C ARG A 8 41.51 -30.48 -27.33
N LEU A 9 40.32 -29.90 -27.09
CA LEU A 9 39.31 -29.75 -28.12
C LEU A 9 39.31 -28.28 -28.57
N TRP A 10 39.63 -28.05 -29.83
CA TRP A 10 39.59 -26.73 -30.46
C TRP A 10 38.14 -26.23 -30.56
N ALA A 11 37.97 -24.93 -30.38
CA ALA A 11 36.75 -24.18 -30.66
C ALA A 11 36.32 -24.35 -32.14
N LEU A 12 35.02 -24.29 -32.41
CA LEU A 12 34.36 -23.58 -33.52
C LEU A 12 32.87 -23.94 -33.55
N GLY A 13 32.00 -22.94 -33.44
CA GLY A 13 30.56 -23.11 -33.59
C GLY A 13 29.78 -21.96 -32.97
N HIS A 14 29.38 -21.01 -33.82
CA HIS A 14 28.60 -19.82 -33.47
C HIS A 14 27.27 -20.13 -32.78
N GLY A 15 26.88 -19.23 -31.88
CA GLY A 15 25.47 -18.90 -31.68
C GLY A 15 24.67 -19.88 -30.84
N MET A 16 24.96 -19.94 -29.55
CA MET A 16 23.92 -20.29 -28.57
C MET A 16 24.09 -19.40 -27.35
N PHE A 17 23.53 -18.19 -27.43
CA PHE A 17 23.14 -17.47 -26.23
C PHE A 17 22.13 -18.35 -25.51
N ALA A 18 22.61 -19.16 -24.57
CA ALA A 18 21.74 -19.78 -23.59
C ALA A 18 21.09 -18.64 -22.82
N VAL A 19 19.84 -18.31 -23.18
CA VAL A 19 18.91 -17.55 -22.34
C VAL A 19 18.58 -18.45 -21.16
N ALA A 20 19.55 -18.59 -20.26
CA ALA A 20 19.42 -19.33 -19.02
C ALA A 20 18.95 -18.34 -17.95
N GLY A 21 17.64 -18.35 -17.69
CA GLY A 21 17.10 -17.95 -16.40
C GLY A 21 16.85 -16.46 -16.18
N VAL A 22 15.93 -15.85 -16.95
CA VAL A 22 15.20 -14.66 -16.47
C VAL A 22 14.04 -15.15 -15.59
N LEU A 23 14.37 -15.63 -14.38
CA LEU A 23 13.41 -15.83 -13.28
C LEU A 23 13.98 -15.31 -11.95
N VAL A 24 14.96 -14.41 -12.03
CA VAL A 24 15.34 -13.57 -10.90
C VAL A 24 14.60 -12.27 -11.13
N GLY A 25 13.62 -11.94 -10.29
CA GLY A 25 12.98 -10.63 -10.31
C GLY A 25 14.06 -9.57 -10.39
N PHE A 26 14.00 -8.72 -11.42
CA PHE A 26 15.00 -7.67 -11.60
C PHE A 26 15.08 -6.88 -10.28
N PRO A 27 16.26 -6.81 -9.63
CA PRO A 27 16.38 -6.06 -8.40
C PRO A 27 15.91 -4.63 -8.68
N LEU A 28 15.05 -4.09 -7.80
CA LEU A 28 14.69 -2.69 -7.86
C LEU A 28 16.00 -1.89 -7.90
N GLN A 29 16.21 -1.15 -8.98
CA GLN A 29 17.35 -0.24 -9.04
C GLN A 29 17.09 0.87 -8.01
N GLU A 30 17.78 0.80 -6.87
CA GLU A 30 17.64 1.72 -5.73
C GLU A 30 17.68 3.19 -6.16
N GLU A 31 18.52 3.50 -7.15
CA GLU A 31 18.61 4.82 -7.76
C GLU A 31 17.29 5.30 -8.38
N ASN A 32 16.63 4.44 -9.16
CA ASN A 32 15.37 4.77 -9.82
C ASN A 32 14.26 4.96 -8.78
N VAL A 33 14.22 4.11 -7.75
CA VAL A 33 13.25 4.20 -6.66
C VAL A 33 13.40 5.55 -5.94
N ARG A 34 14.65 5.94 -5.64
CA ARG A 34 14.92 7.24 -4.99
C ARG A 34 14.47 8.42 -5.85
N ILE A 35 14.78 8.42 -7.15
CA ILE A 35 14.35 9.48 -8.07
C ILE A 35 12.82 9.57 -8.13
N ILE A 36 12.12 8.44 -8.24
CA ILE A 36 10.66 8.40 -8.27
C ILE A 36 10.08 8.95 -6.96
N ARG A 37 10.65 8.57 -5.82
CA ARG A 37 10.26 9.03 -4.49
C ARG A 37 10.41 10.54 -4.37
N GLU A 38 11.59 11.08 -4.65
CA GLU A 38 11.85 12.54 -4.59
C GLU A 38 10.88 13.33 -5.48
N LYS A 39 10.65 12.87 -6.71
CA LYS A 39 9.65 13.46 -7.62
C LYS A 39 8.24 13.39 -7.07
N THR A 40 7.88 12.26 -6.46
CA THR A 40 6.55 12.06 -5.85
C THR A 40 6.34 13.00 -4.67
N GLU A 41 7.33 13.10 -3.77
CA GLU A 41 7.25 14.01 -2.62
C GLU A 41 7.14 15.47 -3.07
N ALA A 42 7.95 15.90 -4.03
CA ALA A 42 7.89 17.25 -4.59
C ALA A 42 6.49 17.54 -5.14
N ARG A 43 5.92 16.61 -5.92
CA ARG A 43 4.58 16.77 -6.48
C ARG A 43 3.48 16.80 -5.42
N LEU A 44 3.57 15.97 -4.38
CA LEU A 44 2.60 15.98 -3.28
C LEU A 44 2.65 17.31 -2.50
N ARG A 45 3.85 17.86 -2.29
CA ARG A 45 4.01 19.18 -1.67
C ARG A 45 3.39 20.29 -2.51
N GLU A 46 3.57 20.26 -3.83
CA GLU A 46 2.92 21.21 -4.74
C GLU A 46 1.39 21.11 -4.67
N ILE A 47 0.83 19.89 -4.66
CA ILE A 47 -0.61 19.67 -4.56
C ILE A 47 -1.14 20.28 -3.26
N VAL A 48 -0.50 19.98 -2.13
CA VAL A 48 -0.90 20.52 -0.82
C VAL A 48 -0.79 22.05 -0.79
N ALA A 49 0.28 22.63 -1.34
CA ALA A 49 0.46 24.08 -1.41
C ALA A 49 -0.56 24.77 -2.33
N SER A 50 -1.06 24.09 -3.36
CA SER A 50 -2.06 24.60 -4.29
C SER A 50 -3.50 24.60 -3.74
N ALA A 51 -3.72 23.97 -2.58
CA ALA A 51 -5.04 23.88 -1.98
C ALA A 51 -5.57 25.27 -1.58
N ARG A 52 -6.84 25.57 -1.92
CA ARG A 52 -7.50 26.82 -1.53
C ARG A 52 -7.76 26.96 -0.02
N GLY A 53 -7.55 25.89 0.74
CA GLY A 53 -7.73 25.85 2.20
C GLY A 53 -6.63 25.01 2.86
N ALA A 54 -6.72 24.85 4.18
CA ALA A 54 -5.78 24.02 4.92
C ALA A 54 -5.89 22.56 4.48
N MET A 55 -4.75 21.94 4.14
CA MET A 55 -4.65 20.54 3.78
C MET A 55 -3.55 19.87 4.61
N GLY A 56 -3.87 18.71 5.19
CA GLY A 56 -2.92 17.81 5.82
C GLY A 56 -2.73 16.57 4.97
N LEU A 57 -1.51 16.03 4.94
CA LEU A 57 -1.17 14.82 4.22
C LEU A 57 -0.17 14.01 5.02
N VAL A 58 -0.45 12.72 5.17
CA VAL A 58 0.52 11.73 5.67
C VAL A 58 0.52 10.57 4.70
N VAL A 59 1.71 10.22 4.21
CA VAL A 59 1.97 9.04 3.40
C VAL A 59 2.94 8.16 4.17
N VAL A 60 2.64 6.87 4.25
CA VAL A 60 3.46 5.86 4.92
C VAL A 60 3.76 4.75 3.93
N ASP A 61 5.05 4.47 3.71
CA ASP A 61 5.48 3.27 3.03
C ASP A 61 5.39 2.09 4.00
N LEU A 62 4.59 1.07 3.65
CA LEU A 62 4.36 -0.09 4.51
C LEU A 62 5.48 -1.13 4.42
N VAL A 63 6.42 -1.01 3.47
CA VAL A 63 7.55 -1.93 3.31
C VAL A 63 8.67 -1.59 4.30
N ASN A 64 9.01 -0.30 4.42
CA ASN A 64 10.16 0.16 5.21
C ASN A 64 9.78 1.17 6.32
N GLY A 65 8.52 1.60 6.40
CA GLY A 65 8.05 2.54 7.42
C GLY A 65 8.43 4.00 7.18
N GLU A 66 9.00 4.34 6.02
CA GLU A 66 9.30 5.74 5.68
C GLU A 66 8.01 6.57 5.54
N ARG A 67 8.11 7.87 5.86
CA ARG A 67 6.96 8.76 5.93
C ARG A 67 7.22 10.12 5.29
N LEU A 68 6.22 10.62 4.57
CA LEU A 68 6.08 12.03 4.22
C LEU A 68 4.89 12.59 5.00
N ALA A 69 5.13 13.64 5.78
CA ALA A 69 4.09 14.30 6.58
C ALA A 69 4.08 15.80 6.31
N ILE A 70 2.87 16.34 6.12
CA ILE A 70 2.60 17.77 5.93
C ILE A 70 1.39 18.12 6.80
N ASN A 71 1.56 19.06 7.74
CA ASN A 71 0.51 19.49 8.68
C ASN A 71 -0.12 18.36 9.52
N GLU A 72 0.62 17.29 9.83
CA GLU A 72 0.10 16.07 10.47
C GLU A 72 -0.50 16.28 11.87
N ASN A 73 -0.08 17.33 12.57
CA ASN A 73 -0.54 17.65 13.92
C ASN A 73 -1.74 18.61 13.96
N LEU A 74 -2.28 18.99 12.80
CA LEU A 74 -3.50 19.79 12.73
C LEU A 74 -4.75 18.90 12.81
N THR A 75 -5.82 19.43 13.42
CA THR A 75 -7.10 18.73 13.51
C THR A 75 -7.99 19.06 12.31
N PHE A 76 -8.53 18.02 11.66
CA PHE A 76 -9.44 18.15 10.52
C PHE A 76 -10.77 17.43 10.77
N PRO A 77 -11.89 17.93 10.23
CA PRO A 77 -13.17 17.21 10.24
C PRO A 77 -13.02 15.85 9.54
N GLN A 78 -13.33 14.77 10.24
CA GLN A 78 -13.14 13.41 9.72
C GLN A 78 -14.19 13.00 8.67
N GLY A 79 -15.37 13.64 8.68
CA GLY A 79 -16.50 13.22 7.85
C GLY A 79 -16.79 11.72 8.03
N SER A 80 -17.01 11.01 6.93
CA SER A 80 -17.27 9.55 6.98
C SER A 80 -16.03 8.69 7.27
N ALA A 81 -14.81 9.24 7.34
CA ALA A 81 -13.62 8.48 7.71
C ALA A 81 -13.70 7.95 9.17
N ILE A 82 -14.51 8.59 10.02
CA ILE A 82 -14.82 8.12 11.39
C ILE A 82 -15.36 6.68 11.42
N LYS A 83 -15.94 6.18 10.33
CA LYS A 83 -16.43 4.80 10.24
C LYS A 83 -15.30 3.77 10.36
N ILE A 84 -14.06 4.12 10.02
CA ILE A 84 -12.91 3.23 10.16
C ILE A 84 -12.69 2.85 11.64
N PRO A 85 -12.44 3.79 12.58
CA PRO A 85 -12.27 3.43 13.98
C PRO A 85 -13.55 2.84 14.60
N ILE A 86 -14.75 3.26 14.18
CA ILE A 86 -16.01 2.63 14.62
C ILE A 86 -16.03 1.15 14.22
N LEU A 87 -15.68 0.81 12.98
CA LEU A 87 -15.64 -0.57 12.51
C LEU A 87 -14.52 -1.37 13.19
N MET A 88 -13.36 -0.78 13.44
CA MET A 88 -12.29 -1.42 14.20
C MET A 88 -12.78 -1.86 15.59
N GLU A 89 -13.50 -0.98 16.29
CA GLU A 89 -14.06 -1.31 17.60
C GLU A 89 -15.17 -2.37 17.49
N VAL A 90 -16.02 -2.32 16.45
CA VAL A 90 -17.01 -3.38 16.19
C VAL A 90 -16.35 -4.75 16.02
N TYR A 91 -15.29 -4.85 15.21
CA TYR A 91 -14.57 -6.11 15.02
C TYR A 91 -13.87 -6.58 16.29
N LYS A 92 -13.27 -5.66 17.05
CA LYS A 92 -12.64 -5.97 18.35
C LYS A 92 -13.66 -6.56 19.33
N GLN A 93 -14.81 -5.91 19.53
CA GLN A 93 -15.84 -6.41 20.46
C GLN A 93 -16.46 -7.74 20.01
N ALA A 94 -16.60 -7.95 18.69
CA ALA A 94 -17.03 -9.23 18.15
C ALA A 94 -16.00 -10.34 18.41
N HIS A 95 -14.71 -10.03 18.26
CA HIS A 95 -13.62 -10.94 18.60
C HIS A 95 -13.58 -11.29 20.09
N GLU A 96 -13.87 -10.31 20.96
CA GLU A 96 -14.01 -10.50 22.41
C GLU A 96 -15.30 -11.25 22.82
N GLY A 97 -16.14 -11.63 21.87
CA GLY A 97 -17.36 -12.41 22.13
C GLY A 97 -18.52 -11.60 22.72
N ARG A 98 -18.48 -10.26 22.67
CA ARG A 98 -19.56 -9.40 23.21
C ARG A 98 -20.85 -9.48 22.39
N PHE A 99 -20.72 -9.81 21.11
CA PHE A 99 -21.81 -10.09 20.16
C PHE A 99 -21.22 -10.84 18.96
N ARG A 100 -22.07 -11.38 18.07
CA ARG A 100 -21.64 -11.94 16.78
C ARG A 100 -21.94 -10.95 15.67
N LEU A 101 -21.08 -10.90 14.65
CA LEU A 101 -21.33 -10.07 13.46
C LEU A 101 -22.60 -10.49 12.70
N THR A 102 -23.07 -11.72 12.89
CA THR A 102 -24.32 -12.23 12.32
C THR A 102 -25.57 -11.84 13.13
N ASP A 103 -25.40 -11.20 14.29
CA ASP A 103 -26.54 -10.80 15.11
C ASP A 103 -27.37 -9.76 14.38
N ARG A 104 -28.68 -10.02 14.28
CA ARG A 104 -29.60 -9.07 13.68
C ARG A 104 -29.96 -8.00 14.72
N ARG A 105 -29.84 -6.73 14.32
CA ARG A 105 -30.27 -5.59 15.12
C ARG A 105 -31.39 -4.87 14.36
N ARG A 106 -32.46 -4.54 15.08
CA ARG A 106 -33.53 -3.71 14.55
C ARG A 106 -33.04 -2.26 14.50
N VAL A 107 -33.20 -1.62 13.35
CA VAL A 107 -32.97 -0.18 13.19
C VAL A 107 -34.33 0.49 13.29
N GLU A 108 -34.51 1.35 14.29
CA GLU A 108 -35.75 2.12 14.42
C GLU A 108 -35.81 3.21 13.34
N ARG A 109 -37.01 3.46 12.82
CA ARG A 109 -37.23 4.50 11.79
C ARG A 109 -36.72 5.88 12.24
N ALA A 110 -36.84 6.19 13.53
CA ALA A 110 -36.35 7.45 14.10
C ALA A 110 -34.81 7.59 14.04
N SER A 111 -34.08 6.49 13.91
CA SER A 111 -32.61 6.48 13.77
C SER A 111 -32.15 6.49 12.31
N MET A 112 -33.07 6.38 11.35
CA MET A 112 -32.75 6.49 9.93
C MET A 112 -32.52 7.95 9.57
N VAL A 113 -31.35 8.22 9.01
CA VAL A 113 -30.97 9.52 8.49
C VAL A 113 -30.68 9.39 7.00
N GLY A 114 -30.67 10.52 6.28
CA GLY A 114 -30.26 10.53 4.88
C GLY A 114 -28.80 10.13 4.68
N GLY A 115 -28.35 10.17 3.42
CA GLY A 115 -26.97 9.85 3.04
C GLY A 115 -26.89 8.71 2.02
N SER A 116 -25.77 8.00 2.04
CA SER A 116 -25.49 6.88 1.15
C SER A 116 -25.59 5.53 1.88
N GLY A 117 -25.85 4.47 1.11
CA GLY A 117 -25.89 3.08 1.61
C GLY A 117 -27.29 2.48 1.66
N ILE A 118 -27.35 1.25 2.18
CA ILE A 118 -28.53 0.37 2.11
C ILE A 118 -29.65 0.71 3.09
N LEU A 119 -29.36 1.49 4.14
CA LEU A 119 -30.34 1.75 5.22
C LEU A 119 -31.51 2.64 4.79
N LYS A 120 -31.45 3.21 3.58
CA LYS A 120 -32.53 3.99 2.96
C LYS A 120 -33.45 3.16 2.05
N ASP A 121 -33.08 1.92 1.75
CA ASP A 121 -33.76 1.07 0.75
C ASP A 121 -34.84 0.16 1.39
N PHE A 122 -35.16 0.37 2.67
CA PHE A 122 -36.11 -0.40 3.49
C PHE A 122 -37.16 0.51 4.15
#